data_AF-A0A7S7AGP4-F1
#
_entry.id   AF-A0A7S7AGP4-F1
#
_cell.length_a   1.000
_cell.length_b   1.000
_cell.length_c   1.000
_cell.angle_alpha   90.00
_cell.angle_beta   90.00
_cell.angle_gamma   90.00
#
_symmetry.space_group_name_H-M   'P 1'
#
loop_
_entity.id
_entity.type
_entity.pdbx_description
1 polymer ?
#
loop_
_entity_poly.entity_id
_entity_poly.type
_entity_poly.pdbx_seq_one_letter_code
_entity_poly.pdbx_strand_id
1 'polypeptide(L)'
;MTEQATAKQKSIRPQHHNTLGWKMFLVYDIFMMAIIVFNLFCLCANLFLMSSFGQLFFNEIYLPEVLAFYKSDLHPWVIKTEGWFILFLVVELAIRWLIAIIYKHHQRWFFFPFIHWYEILAIIPYLRFLRLIRAGIIAYRLHELGYKVIPDNIMKKVLFYYRVVMEEISDRVVVSVIDGIKYELDTSSSHKKIIHELVDHHREIFAQVLAEILQDTLATELKAQQRFIADNVGQIVKQAIEDTPQLTQLLRLIPIAGGMIENQIQSIGQRLGENITQGLIAPLTAGSHAQPNQIYMLISDKLSQLNIENKALEQLVESAVYESLAAIRKQVKIKQWQIELEKYDQAND
;
A
#
# COMPACT_ATOMS: atom_id res chain seq x y z
N MET A 1 31.45 3.64 9.13
CA MET A 1 31.02 4.49 10.27
C MET A 1 29.50 4.43 10.30
N THR A 2 28.97 3.58 11.17
CA THR A 2 27.56 3.20 11.27
C THR A 2 26.92 4.04 12.38
N GLU A 3 26.16 5.06 12.00
CA GLU A 3 25.35 5.84 12.95
C GLU A 3 23.98 5.19 13.07
N GLN A 4 23.82 4.37 14.11
CA GLN A 4 22.51 3.86 14.54
C GLN A 4 21.73 5.02 15.15
N ALA A 5 20.72 5.49 14.42
CA ALA A 5 19.71 6.40 14.96
C ALA A 5 18.93 5.69 16.08
N THR A 6 19.31 5.96 17.32
CA THR A 6 18.60 5.54 18.53
C THR A 6 17.18 6.11 18.50
N ALA A 7 16.21 5.25 18.19
CA ALA A 7 14.79 5.53 18.37
C ALA A 7 14.54 5.86 19.85
N LYS A 8 14.20 7.13 20.11
CA LYS A 8 13.88 7.64 21.44
C LYS A 8 12.57 7.00 21.90
N GLN A 9 12.67 5.85 22.54
CA GLN A 9 11.57 5.12 23.16
C GLN A 9 10.89 6.06 24.16
N LYS A 10 9.70 6.54 23.81
CA LYS A 10 8.87 7.41 24.64
C LYS A 10 8.36 6.55 25.80
N SER A 11 9.15 6.51 26.88
CA SER A 11 8.79 5.86 28.13
C SER A 11 7.42 6.37 28.57
N ILE A 12 6.42 5.50 28.56
CA ILE A 12 5.11 5.73 29.17
C ILE A 12 5.40 5.98 30.65
N ARG A 13 5.30 7.25 31.07
CA ARG A 13 5.48 7.61 32.47
C ARG A 13 4.43 6.84 33.28
N PRO A 14 4.80 6.03 34.28
CA PRO A 14 3.82 5.47 35.20
C PRO A 14 3.18 6.65 35.94
N GLN A 15 1.89 6.90 35.66
CA GLN A 15 1.13 7.90 36.39
C GLN A 15 1.06 7.47 37.86
N HIS A 16 1.43 8.36 38.77
CA HIS A 16 1.59 8.05 40.19
C HIS A 16 0.18 7.89 40.83
N HIS A 17 -0.26 6.65 41.03
CA HIS A 17 -1.61 6.28 41.45
C HIS A 17 -1.89 6.39 42.97
N ASN A 18 -1.69 7.57 43.58
CA ASN A 18 -2.08 7.73 44.99
C ASN A 18 -2.55 9.15 45.33
N THR A 19 -3.44 9.70 44.50
CA THR A 19 -4.12 10.96 44.79
C THR A 19 -5.54 10.66 45.25
N LEU A 20 -5.97 11.26 46.36
CA LEU A 20 -7.29 11.04 46.99
C LEU A 20 -8.46 11.24 46.00
N GLY A 21 -8.31 12.16 45.04
CA GLY A 21 -9.28 12.37 43.96
C GLY A 21 -9.47 11.18 43.03
N TRP A 22 -8.47 10.32 42.86
CA TRP A 22 -8.55 9.15 41.98
C TRP A 22 -9.30 7.98 42.65
N LYS A 23 -9.11 7.78 43.96
CA LYS A 23 -9.93 6.81 44.74
C LYS A 23 -11.40 7.20 44.75
N MET A 24 -11.70 8.50 44.87
CA MET A 24 -13.06 9.03 44.78
C MET A 24 -13.67 8.81 43.39
N PHE A 25 -12.89 8.99 42.32
CA PHE A 25 -13.33 8.71 40.96
C PHE A 25 -13.63 7.23 40.72
N LEU A 26 -12.82 6.32 41.27
CA LEU A 26 -13.02 4.88 41.15
C LEU A 26 -14.25 4.41 41.95
N VAL A 27 -14.47 4.92 43.16
CA VAL A 27 -15.67 4.63 43.96
C VAL A 27 -16.93 5.15 43.25
N TYR A 28 -16.86 6.35 42.67
CA TYR A 28 -17.94 6.91 41.87
C TYR A 28 -18.24 6.04 40.62
N ASP A 29 -17.22 5.59 39.89
CA ASP A 29 -17.39 4.70 38.73
C ASP A 29 -18.00 3.34 39.13
N ILE A 30 -17.63 2.76 40.28
CA ILE A 30 -18.25 1.51 40.81
C ILE A 30 -19.72 1.75 41.18
N PHE A 31 -20.02 2.85 41.85
CA PHE A 31 -21.39 3.20 42.22
C PHE A 31 -22.27 3.39 40.98
N MET A 32 -21.76 4.13 39.99
CA MET A 32 -22.43 4.31 38.69
C MET A 32 -22.64 2.99 37.97
N MET A 33 -21.65 2.10 38.00
CA MET A 33 -21.74 0.75 37.43
C MET A 33 -22.85 -0.07 38.10
N ALA A 34 -22.95 -0.04 39.44
CA ALA A 34 -24.01 -0.72 40.17
C ALA A 34 -25.40 -0.22 39.77
N ILE A 35 -25.57 1.10 39.62
CA ILE A 35 -26.83 1.68 39.16
C ILE A 35 -27.15 1.25 37.72
N ILE A 36 -26.16 1.24 36.82
CA ILE A 36 -26.34 0.78 35.42
C ILE A 36 -26.76 -0.69 35.37
N VAL A 37 -26.10 -1.56 36.14
CA VAL A 37 -26.44 -2.99 36.20
C VAL A 37 -27.83 -3.20 36.75
N PHE A 38 -28.20 -2.49 37.82
CA PHE A 38 -29.54 -2.54 38.40
C PHE A 38 -30.61 -2.06 37.41
N ASN A 39 -30.37 -0.92 36.76
CA ASN A 39 -31.27 -0.37 35.74
C ASN A 39 -31.44 -1.35 34.56
N LEU A 40 -30.35 -1.95 34.08
CA LEU A 40 -30.40 -2.94 33.01
C LEU A 40 -31.13 -4.22 33.46
N PHE A 41 -30.95 -4.65 34.71
CA PHE A 41 -31.70 -5.75 35.29
C PHE A 41 -33.20 -5.45 35.34
N CYS A 42 -33.60 -4.27 35.82
CA CYS A 42 -35.01 -3.83 35.80
C CYS A 42 -35.60 -3.83 34.39
N LEU A 43 -34.83 -3.41 33.39
CA LEU A 43 -35.26 -3.44 31.99
C LEU A 43 -35.36 -4.85 31.42
N CYS A 44 -34.41 -5.74 31.74
CA CYS A 44 -34.47 -7.15 31.34
C CYS A 44 -35.68 -7.83 31.98
N ALA A 45 -35.93 -7.60 33.27
CA ALA A 45 -37.12 -8.08 33.95
C ALA A 45 -38.40 -7.52 33.30
N ASN A 46 -38.41 -6.24 32.95
CA ASN A 46 -39.54 -5.63 32.24
C ASN A 46 -39.80 -6.24 30.87
N LEU A 47 -38.74 -6.49 30.08
CA LEU A 47 -38.85 -7.15 28.78
C LEU A 47 -39.37 -8.59 28.92
N PHE A 48 -38.88 -9.31 29.93
CA PHE A 48 -39.34 -10.66 30.24
C PHE A 48 -40.83 -10.68 30.63
N LEU A 49 -41.25 -9.77 31.52
CA LEU A 49 -42.63 -9.69 32.03
C LEU A 49 -43.64 -9.20 30.98
N MET A 50 -43.21 -8.38 30.02
CA MET A 50 -44.05 -7.96 28.89
C MET A 50 -44.09 -8.98 27.75
N SER A 51 -43.09 -9.86 27.63
CA SER A 51 -43.02 -10.88 26.60
C SER A 51 -44.09 -11.98 26.76
N SER A 52 -44.46 -12.62 25.65
CA SER A 52 -45.35 -13.79 25.62
C SER A 52 -44.83 -14.94 26.50
N PHE A 53 -43.50 -15.04 26.65
CA PHE A 53 -42.88 -16.03 27.53
C PHE A 53 -43.17 -15.77 29.01
N GLY A 54 -43.16 -14.50 29.45
CA GLY A 54 -43.51 -14.14 30.83
C GLY A 54 -44.97 -14.43 31.14
N GLN A 55 -45.87 -14.26 30.16
CA GLN A 55 -47.29 -14.59 30.31
C GLN A 55 -47.51 -16.09 30.51
N LEU A 56 -46.80 -16.92 29.73
CA LEU A 56 -46.85 -18.38 29.87
C LEU A 56 -46.31 -18.82 31.25
N PHE A 57 -45.15 -18.30 31.65
CA PHE A 57 -44.51 -18.65 32.93
C PHE A 57 -45.37 -18.29 34.16
N PHE A 58 -45.97 -17.10 34.19
CA PHE A 58 -46.82 -16.68 35.32
C PHE A 58 -48.20 -17.33 35.34
N ASN A 59 -48.70 -17.79 34.19
CA ASN A 59 -49.92 -18.57 34.10
C ASN A 59 -49.73 -20.00 34.64
N GLU A 60 -48.58 -20.63 34.38
CA GLU A 60 -48.23 -21.95 34.90
C GLU A 60 -47.99 -21.95 36.42
N ILE A 61 -47.55 -20.83 37.00
CA ILE A 61 -47.31 -20.67 38.44
C ILE A 61 -48.58 -20.18 39.19
N TYR A 62 -49.71 -20.03 38.49
CA TYR A 62 -51.00 -19.55 39.04
C TYR A 62 -50.92 -18.16 39.72
N LEU A 63 -50.07 -17.25 39.22
CA LEU A 63 -49.98 -15.86 39.69
C LEU A 63 -50.26 -14.82 38.58
N PRO A 64 -51.41 -14.89 37.88
CA PRO A 64 -51.75 -13.95 36.81
C PRO A 64 -52.05 -12.53 37.33
N GLU A 65 -52.52 -12.40 38.58
CA GLU A 65 -52.81 -11.09 39.20
C GLU A 65 -51.56 -10.25 39.44
N VAL A 66 -50.45 -10.90 39.81
CA VAL A 66 -49.14 -10.23 40.00
C VAL A 66 -48.61 -9.69 38.67
N LEU A 67 -48.81 -10.44 37.58
CA LEU A 67 -48.44 -10.00 36.24
C LEU A 67 -49.33 -8.83 35.76
N ALA A 68 -50.63 -8.87 36.06
CA ALA A 68 -51.57 -7.80 35.73
C ALA A 68 -51.25 -6.49 36.49
N PHE A 69 -50.97 -6.58 37.79
CA PHE A 69 -50.53 -5.46 38.61
C PHE A 69 -49.21 -4.86 38.10
N TYR A 70 -48.25 -5.70 37.70
CA TYR A 70 -47.00 -5.23 37.09
C TYR A 70 -47.24 -4.45 35.78
N LYS A 71 -48.11 -4.97 34.91
CA LYS A 71 -48.41 -4.34 33.61
C LYS A 71 -49.17 -3.01 33.74
N SER A 72 -50.07 -2.91 34.73
CA SER A 72 -50.87 -1.70 34.98
C SER A 72 -50.04 -0.62 35.68
N ASP A 73 -49.42 -0.96 36.80
CA ASP A 73 -48.97 0.05 37.77
C ASP A 73 -47.45 0.21 37.79
N LEU A 74 -46.68 -0.87 37.62
CA LEU A 74 -45.21 -0.81 37.65
C LEU A 74 -44.60 -0.46 36.29
N HIS A 75 -45.14 -0.96 35.19
CA HIS A 75 -44.58 -0.74 33.85
C HIS A 75 -44.43 0.75 33.48
N PRO A 76 -45.45 1.63 33.71
CA PRO A 76 -45.28 3.06 33.46
C PRO A 76 -44.19 3.71 34.33
N TRP A 77 -43.97 3.19 35.55
CA TRP A 77 -42.95 3.69 36.47
C TRP A 77 -41.53 3.27 36.03
N VAL A 78 -41.37 2.06 35.49
CA VAL A 78 -40.11 1.60 34.87
C VAL A 78 -39.72 2.47 33.67
N ILE A 79 -40.68 2.87 32.82
CA ILE A 79 -40.39 3.76 31.69
C ILE A 79 -40.02 5.17 32.17
N LYS A 80 -40.70 5.70 33.18
CA LYS A 80 -40.38 7.03 33.74
C LYS A 80 -38.99 7.05 34.37
N THR A 81 -38.66 6.06 35.19
CA THR A 81 -37.34 5.94 35.82
C THR A 81 -36.22 5.80 34.79
N GLU A 82 -36.48 5.10 33.68
CA GLU A 82 -35.55 5.01 32.55
C GLU A 82 -35.28 6.39 31.91
N GLY A 83 -36.32 7.20 31.69
CA GLY A 83 -36.16 8.56 31.17
C GLY A 83 -35.32 9.45 32.09
N TRP A 84 -35.57 9.38 33.41
CA TRP A 84 -34.76 10.08 34.42
C TRP A 84 -33.31 9.60 34.44
N PHE A 85 -33.09 8.30 34.27
CA PHE A 85 -31.75 7.72 34.23
C PHE A 85 -30.96 8.19 33.00
N ILE A 86 -31.60 8.25 31.82
CA ILE A 86 -30.98 8.79 30.61
C ILE A 86 -30.66 10.28 30.79
N LEU A 87 -31.58 11.06 31.35
CA LEU A 87 -31.34 12.47 31.65
C LEU A 87 -30.14 12.66 32.59
N PHE A 88 -30.05 11.84 33.63
CA PHE A 88 -28.92 11.84 34.55
C PHE A 88 -27.60 11.51 33.84
N LEU A 89 -27.56 10.52 32.94
CA LEU A 89 -26.37 10.20 32.15
C LEU A 89 -25.97 11.33 31.18
N VAL A 90 -26.93 12.01 30.57
CA VAL A 90 -26.67 13.19 29.71
C VAL A 90 -26.03 14.31 30.52
N VAL A 91 -26.59 14.60 31.70
CA VAL A 91 -26.06 15.64 32.60
C VAL A 91 -24.68 15.25 33.11
N GLU A 92 -24.47 13.99 33.50
CA GLU A 92 -23.15 13.48 33.88
C GLU A 92 -22.13 13.69 32.76
N LEU A 93 -22.47 13.28 31.53
CA LEU A 93 -21.58 13.43 30.38
C LEU A 93 -21.26 14.90 30.12
N ALA A 94 -22.25 15.78 30.22
CA ALA A 94 -22.07 17.22 30.06
C ALA A 94 -21.13 17.80 31.13
N ILE A 95 -21.28 17.39 32.39
CA ILE A 95 -20.40 17.82 33.49
C ILE A 95 -18.97 17.31 33.25
N ARG A 96 -18.79 16.02 32.92
CA ARG A 96 -17.46 15.47 32.61
C ARG A 96 -16.81 16.17 31.42
N TRP A 97 -17.59 16.47 30.39
CA TRP A 97 -17.12 17.22 29.22
C TRP A 97 -16.68 18.63 29.61
N LEU A 98 -17.47 19.33 30.42
CA LEU A 98 -17.15 20.67 30.94
C LEU A 98 -15.88 20.66 31.80
N ILE A 99 -15.71 19.67 32.68
CA ILE A 99 -14.48 19.48 33.46
C ILE A 99 -13.28 19.25 32.52
N ALA A 100 -13.42 18.39 31.50
CA ALA A 100 -12.35 18.11 30.54
C ALA A 100 -11.94 19.36 29.73
N ILE A 101 -12.89 20.25 29.42
CA ILE A 101 -12.63 21.55 28.79
C ILE A 101 -11.82 22.45 29.72
N ILE A 102 -12.20 22.54 31.00
CA ILE A 102 -11.53 23.39 32.00
C ILE A 102 -10.10 22.92 32.27
N TYR A 103 -9.89 21.61 32.45
CA TYR A 103 -8.58 21.05 32.79
C TYR A 103 -7.65 20.82 31.59
N LYS A 104 -8.05 21.22 30.36
CA LYS A 104 -7.26 21.12 29.11
C LYS A 104 -6.56 19.75 28.93
N HIS A 105 -7.24 18.66 29.30
CA HIS A 105 -6.63 17.33 29.24
C HIS A 105 -6.37 16.88 27.79
N HIS A 106 -7.04 17.49 26.80
CA HIS A 106 -6.93 17.16 25.37
C HIS A 106 -6.66 18.41 24.52
N GLN A 107 -5.84 18.27 23.46
CA GLN A 107 -5.37 19.36 22.59
C GLN A 107 -6.50 20.22 21.98
N ARG A 108 -7.72 19.68 21.83
CA ARG A 108 -8.94 20.43 21.44
C ARG A 108 -10.17 19.84 22.14
N TRP A 109 -11.09 20.71 22.57
CA TRP A 109 -12.34 20.37 23.26
C TRP A 109 -13.27 19.40 22.49
N PHE A 110 -13.19 19.41 21.16
CA PHE A 110 -13.99 18.56 20.28
C PHE A 110 -13.57 17.09 20.28
N PHE A 111 -12.38 16.72 20.79
CA PHE A 111 -11.95 15.31 20.82
C PHE A 111 -12.63 14.47 21.91
N PHE A 112 -13.17 15.10 22.96
CA PHE A 112 -13.83 14.42 24.07
C PHE A 112 -14.95 13.44 23.62
N PRO A 113 -15.91 13.84 22.76
CA PRO A 113 -16.94 12.92 22.27
C PRO A 113 -16.41 11.78 21.40
N PHE A 114 -15.27 11.93 20.71
CA PHE A 114 -14.69 10.85 19.90
C PHE A 114 -13.94 9.82 20.74
N ILE A 115 -13.29 10.26 21.81
CA ILE A 115 -12.62 9.36 22.75
C ILE A 115 -13.66 8.63 23.61
N HIS A 116 -14.73 9.32 24.00
CA HIS A 116 -15.83 8.78 24.80
C HIS A 116 -17.07 8.45 23.97
N TRP A 117 -16.89 8.05 22.70
CA TRP A 117 -17.99 7.70 21.79
C TRP A 117 -18.92 6.62 22.39
N TYR A 118 -18.36 5.71 23.19
CA TYR A 118 -19.10 4.68 23.91
C TYR A 118 -20.09 5.26 24.93
N GLU A 119 -19.79 6.39 25.57
CA GLU A 119 -20.70 7.06 26.52
C GLU A 119 -21.88 7.72 25.80
N ILE A 120 -21.63 8.24 24.59
CA ILE A 120 -22.66 8.81 23.73
C ILE A 120 -23.62 7.71 23.25
N LEU A 121 -23.08 6.57 22.81
CA LEU A 121 -23.91 5.44 22.40
C LEU A 121 -24.73 4.84 23.55
N ALA A 122 -24.18 4.85 24.77
CA ALA A 122 -24.85 4.34 25.97
C ALA A 122 -26.08 5.16 26.40
N ILE A 123 -26.16 6.43 25.98
CA ILE A 123 -27.30 7.32 26.23
C ILE A 123 -28.49 6.98 25.32
N ILE A 124 -28.23 6.39 24.15
CA ILE A 124 -29.27 6.14 23.15
C ILE A 124 -30.29 5.12 23.70
N PRO A 125 -31.59 5.47 23.75
CA PRO A 125 -32.62 4.60 24.31
C PRO A 125 -32.81 3.29 23.55
N TYR A 126 -32.38 3.18 22.29
CA TYR A 126 -32.47 1.92 21.54
C TYR A 126 -31.27 1.00 21.83
N LEU A 127 -30.10 1.56 22.18
CA LEU A 127 -28.85 0.84 22.36
C LEU A 127 -28.50 0.63 23.85
N ARG A 128 -29.53 0.34 24.67
CA ARG A 128 -29.42 0.31 26.16
C ARG A 128 -28.37 -0.67 26.68
N PHE A 129 -28.20 -1.81 25.99
CA PHE A 129 -27.19 -2.81 26.36
C PHE A 129 -25.75 -2.29 26.23
N LEU A 130 -25.50 -1.30 25.36
CA LEU A 130 -24.17 -0.70 25.20
C LEU A 130 -23.69 0.04 26.44
N ARG A 131 -24.56 0.33 27.42
CA ARG A 131 -24.14 0.82 28.75
C ARG A 131 -23.17 -0.13 29.45
N LEU A 132 -23.23 -1.43 29.16
CA LEU A 132 -22.27 -2.42 29.66
C LEU A 132 -20.87 -2.27 29.04
N ILE A 133 -20.70 -1.58 27.92
CA ILE A 133 -19.35 -1.27 27.40
C ILE A 133 -18.56 -0.47 28.45
N ARG A 134 -19.23 0.40 29.22
CA ARG A 134 -18.62 1.14 30.33
C ARG A 134 -18.05 0.19 31.39
N ALA A 135 -18.72 -0.94 31.66
CA ALA A 135 -18.20 -2.00 32.52
C ALA A 135 -16.88 -2.58 32.01
N GLY A 136 -16.80 -2.85 30.71
CA GLY A 136 -15.60 -3.35 30.05
C GLY A 136 -14.42 -2.37 30.15
N ILE A 137 -14.69 -1.07 30.05
CA ILE A 137 -13.66 -0.02 30.19
C ILE A 137 -13.20 0.11 31.63
N ILE A 138 -14.09 0.04 32.61
CA ILE A 138 -13.71 0.03 34.03
C ILE A 138 -12.87 -1.22 34.33
N ALA A 139 -13.25 -2.39 33.80
CA ALA A 139 -12.46 -3.61 33.91
C ALA A 139 -11.07 -3.48 33.24
N TYR A 140 -10.99 -2.79 32.09
CA TYR A 140 -9.72 -2.50 31.42
C TYR A 140 -8.84 -1.53 32.23
N ARG A 141 -9.42 -0.43 32.76
CA ARG A 141 -8.69 0.49 33.65
C ARG A 141 -8.22 -0.24 34.91
N LEU A 142 -9.03 -1.15 35.46
CA LEU A 142 -8.67 -2.00 36.60
C LEU A 142 -7.51 -2.94 36.26
N HIS A 143 -7.46 -3.46 35.04
CA HIS A 143 -6.36 -4.26 34.51
C HIS A 143 -5.05 -3.46 34.35
N GLU A 144 -5.11 -2.21 33.89
CA GLU A 144 -3.96 -1.31 33.77
C GLU A 144 -3.31 -0.99 35.15
N LEU A 145 -4.06 -1.14 36.23
CA LEU A 145 -3.64 -0.90 37.62
C LEU A 145 -3.00 -2.14 38.29
N GLY A 146 -2.79 -3.23 37.54
CA GLY A 146 -2.17 -4.46 38.04
C GLY A 146 -3.14 -5.47 38.66
N TYR A 147 -4.45 -5.16 38.70
CA TYR A 147 -5.46 -6.15 39.06
C TYR A 147 -5.83 -6.96 37.81
N LYS A 148 -5.39 -8.22 37.73
CA LYS A 148 -5.64 -9.10 36.59
C LYS A 148 -7.10 -9.58 36.54
N VAL A 149 -8.02 -8.68 36.24
CA VAL A 149 -9.48 -8.95 36.20
C VAL A 149 -9.92 -9.56 34.86
N ILE A 150 -9.15 -9.35 33.79
CA ILE A 150 -9.43 -9.88 32.44
C ILE A 150 -8.43 -11.01 32.13
N PRO A 151 -8.88 -12.21 31.73
CA PRO A 151 -8.00 -13.28 31.28
C PRO A 151 -7.20 -12.89 30.02
N ASP A 152 -5.89 -13.18 30.00
CA ASP A 152 -4.98 -12.87 28.87
C ASP A 152 -5.50 -13.43 27.53
N ASN A 153 -6.23 -14.56 27.57
CA ASN A 153 -6.80 -15.21 26.39
C ASN A 153 -7.87 -14.36 25.69
N ILE A 154 -8.69 -13.62 26.45
CA ILE A 154 -9.73 -12.74 25.89
C ILE A 154 -9.06 -11.52 25.25
N MET A 155 -8.04 -10.96 25.92
CA MET A 155 -7.27 -9.83 25.41
C MET A 155 -6.61 -10.16 24.06
N LYS A 156 -5.94 -11.32 23.95
CA LYS A 156 -5.32 -11.79 22.70
C LYS A 156 -6.35 -11.95 21.57
N LYS A 157 -7.52 -12.55 21.86
CA LYS A 157 -8.60 -12.70 20.89
C LYS A 157 -9.11 -11.34 20.37
N VAL A 158 -9.40 -10.40 21.26
CA VAL A 158 -9.87 -9.06 20.87
C VAL A 158 -8.85 -8.35 19.99
N LEU A 159 -7.57 -8.44 20.36
CA LEU A 159 -6.49 -7.79 19.61
C LEU A 159 -6.29 -8.41 18.23
N PHE A 160 -6.44 -9.73 18.12
CA PHE A 160 -6.48 -10.44 16.84
C PHE A 160 -7.63 -9.96 15.95
N TYR A 161 -8.88 -9.98 16.44
CA TYR A 161 -10.02 -9.52 15.64
C TYR A 161 -9.95 -8.04 15.26
N TYR A 162 -9.43 -7.19 16.15
CA TYR A 162 -9.16 -5.79 15.84
C TYR A 162 -8.18 -5.66 14.67
N ARG A 163 -7.09 -6.43 14.68
CA ARG A 163 -6.10 -6.45 13.59
C ARG A 163 -6.72 -6.92 12.28
N VAL A 164 -7.52 -8.00 12.31
CA VAL A 164 -8.26 -8.52 11.14
C VAL A 164 -9.15 -7.44 10.51
N VAL A 165 -9.94 -6.75 11.32
CA VAL A 165 -10.85 -5.70 10.83
C VAL A 165 -10.06 -4.50 10.27
N MET A 166 -9.01 -4.08 10.96
CA MET A 166 -8.16 -2.97 10.49
C MET A 166 -7.43 -3.30 9.21
N GLU A 167 -6.96 -4.54 9.05
CA GLU A 167 -6.35 -5.03 7.82
C GLU A 167 -7.37 -5.02 6.68
N GLU A 168 -8.56 -5.61 6.86
CA GLU A 168 -9.57 -5.67 5.80
C GLU A 168 -10.05 -4.27 5.36
N ILE A 169 -10.17 -3.33 6.30
CA ILE A 169 -10.49 -1.93 6.00
C ILE A 169 -9.33 -1.28 5.24
N SER A 170 -8.10 -1.43 5.72
CA SER A 170 -6.91 -0.87 5.09
C SER A 170 -6.74 -1.39 3.66
N ASP A 171 -6.86 -2.69 3.45
CA ASP A 171 -6.73 -3.33 2.14
C ASP A 171 -7.80 -2.82 1.18
N ARG A 172 -9.06 -2.71 1.64
CA ARG A 172 -10.15 -2.15 0.83
C ARG A 172 -9.88 -0.69 0.45
N VAL A 173 -9.39 0.11 1.38
CA VAL A 173 -9.03 1.51 1.11
C VAL A 173 -7.89 1.58 0.09
N VAL A 174 -6.82 0.80 0.27
CA VAL A 174 -5.68 0.80 -0.66
C VAL A 174 -6.10 0.34 -2.06
N VAL A 175 -6.90 -0.72 -2.17
CA VAL A 175 -7.45 -1.17 -3.47
C VAL A 175 -8.30 -0.08 -4.10
N SER A 176 -9.15 0.60 -3.32
CA SER A 176 -9.97 1.70 -3.82
C SER A 176 -9.14 2.89 -4.29
N VAL A 177 -8.04 3.20 -3.61
CA VAL A 177 -7.11 4.26 -4.01
C VAL A 177 -6.39 3.88 -5.30
N ILE A 178 -5.91 2.63 -5.42
CA ILE A 178 -5.28 2.14 -6.66
C ILE A 178 -6.27 2.16 -7.82
N ASP A 179 -7.51 1.71 -7.61
CA ASP A 179 -8.56 1.76 -8.62
C ASP A 179 -8.91 3.22 -8.99
N GLY A 180 -8.86 4.16 -8.03
CA GLY A 180 -9.00 5.59 -8.26
C GLY A 180 -7.87 6.18 -9.10
N ILE A 181 -6.61 5.88 -8.76
CA ILE A 181 -5.43 6.28 -9.55
C ILE A 181 -5.52 5.72 -10.97
N LYS A 182 -5.90 4.45 -11.11
CA LYS A 182 -6.09 3.81 -12.42
C LYS A 182 -7.18 4.52 -13.22
N TYR A 183 -8.30 4.85 -12.59
CA TYR A 183 -9.40 5.56 -13.24
C TYR A 183 -8.99 6.97 -13.70
N GLU A 184 -8.22 7.70 -12.88
CA GLU A 184 -7.66 9.00 -13.24
C GLU A 184 -6.68 8.89 -14.41
N LEU A 185 -5.84 7.84 -14.45
CA LEU A 185 -4.97 7.53 -15.58
C LEU A 185 -5.75 7.14 -16.85
N ASP A 186 -6.86 6.39 -16.73
CA ASP A 186 -7.64 5.96 -17.89
C ASP A 186 -8.50 7.12 -18.48
N THR A 187 -9.00 8.03 -17.64
CA THR A 187 -10.04 9.00 -18.02
C THR A 187 -9.50 10.42 -18.22
N SER A 188 -8.41 10.79 -17.55
CA SER A 188 -7.91 12.16 -17.59
C SER A 188 -7.02 12.39 -18.81
N SER A 189 -7.21 13.51 -19.51
CA SER A 189 -6.21 14.04 -20.45
C SER A 189 -4.85 14.33 -19.80
N SER A 190 -4.82 14.35 -18.46
CA SER A 190 -3.60 14.43 -17.64
C SER A 190 -2.75 13.15 -17.69
N HIS A 191 -3.28 12.00 -18.09
CA HIS A 191 -2.50 10.76 -18.21
C HIS A 191 -1.31 10.90 -19.15
N LYS A 192 -1.56 11.42 -20.36
CA LYS A 192 -0.50 11.73 -21.31
C LYS A 192 0.49 12.72 -20.72
N LYS A 193 0.03 13.71 -19.96
CA LYS A 193 0.90 14.71 -19.33
C LYS A 193 1.80 14.08 -18.26
N ILE A 194 1.26 13.23 -17.38
CA ILE A 194 2.01 12.58 -16.29
C ILE A 194 3.03 11.60 -16.86
N ILE A 195 2.63 10.75 -17.81
CA ILE A 195 3.55 9.80 -18.46
C ILE A 195 4.63 10.56 -19.23
N HIS A 196 4.27 11.60 -19.97
CA HIS A 196 5.22 12.42 -20.70
C HIS A 196 6.19 13.14 -19.76
N GLU A 197 5.71 13.71 -18.65
CA GLU A 197 6.55 14.36 -17.63
C GLU A 197 7.47 13.35 -16.93
N LEU A 198 7.00 12.12 -16.69
CA LEU A 198 7.83 11.04 -16.12
C LEU A 198 8.94 10.61 -17.10
N VAL A 199 8.61 10.48 -18.38
CA VAL A 199 9.58 10.15 -19.44
C VAL A 199 10.62 11.27 -19.59
N ASP A 200 10.16 12.53 -19.60
CA ASP A 200 11.02 13.70 -19.73
C ASP A 200 11.94 13.86 -18.51
N HIS A 201 11.43 13.62 -17.30
CA HIS A 201 12.21 13.70 -16.07
C HIS A 201 13.34 12.66 -15.99
N HIS A 202 13.09 11.43 -16.48
CA HIS A 202 14.07 10.34 -16.43
C HIS A 202 14.88 10.16 -17.72
N ARG A 203 14.79 11.13 -18.62
CA ARG A 203 15.34 11.06 -19.97
C ARG A 203 16.85 10.90 -20.03
N GLU A 204 17.59 11.63 -19.20
CA GLU A 204 19.05 11.50 -19.12
C GLU A 204 19.45 10.09 -18.71
N ILE A 205 18.73 9.51 -17.74
CA ILE A 205 18.95 8.14 -17.26
C ILE A 205 18.66 7.13 -18.37
N PHE A 206 17.55 7.28 -19.10
CA PHE A 206 17.24 6.42 -20.24
C PHE A 206 18.31 6.49 -21.33
N ALA A 207 18.77 7.69 -21.66
CA ALA A 207 19.79 7.90 -22.67
C ALA A 207 21.13 7.28 -22.26
N GLN A 208 21.49 7.36 -20.98
CA GLN A 208 22.70 6.73 -20.44
C GLN A 208 22.60 5.20 -20.49
N VAL A 209 21.49 4.63 -20.01
CA VAL A 209 21.27 3.18 -20.01
C VAL A 209 21.29 2.63 -21.44
N LEU A 210 20.70 3.33 -22.41
CA LEU A 210 20.77 2.90 -23.81
C LEU A 210 22.21 2.88 -24.32
N ALA A 211 23.02 3.90 -23.98
CA ALA A 211 24.42 3.95 -24.38
C ALA A 211 25.23 2.81 -23.76
N GLU A 212 24.95 2.45 -22.51
CA GLU A 212 25.54 1.28 -21.83
C GLU A 212 25.14 -0.03 -22.53
N ILE A 213 23.85 -0.21 -22.86
CA ILE A 213 23.36 -1.40 -23.59
C ILE A 213 24.02 -1.51 -24.97
N LEU A 214 24.15 -0.40 -25.71
CA LEU A 214 24.85 -0.37 -26.99
C LEU A 214 26.34 -0.70 -26.83
N GLN A 215 26.99 -0.15 -25.81
CA GLN A 215 28.39 -0.43 -25.49
C GLN A 215 28.62 -1.91 -25.17
N ASP A 216 27.72 -2.55 -24.44
CA ASP A 216 27.90 -3.94 -24.03
C ASP A 216 27.47 -4.94 -25.10
N THR A 217 26.33 -4.70 -25.72
CA THR A 217 25.71 -5.67 -26.64
C THR A 217 26.20 -5.45 -28.06
N LEU A 218 26.03 -4.23 -28.58
CA LEU A 218 26.33 -3.93 -29.98
C LEU A 218 27.84 -4.00 -30.24
N ALA A 219 28.66 -3.40 -29.38
CA ALA A 219 30.12 -3.44 -29.55
C ALA A 219 30.67 -4.88 -29.49
N THR A 220 30.15 -5.71 -28.59
CA THR A 220 30.56 -7.11 -28.45
C THR A 220 30.17 -7.95 -29.67
N GLU A 221 28.92 -7.82 -30.14
CA GLU A 221 28.45 -8.53 -31.32
C GLU A 221 29.16 -8.07 -32.61
N LEU A 222 29.37 -6.75 -32.79
CA LEU A 222 30.14 -6.24 -33.92
C LEU A 222 31.58 -6.76 -33.88
N LYS A 223 32.20 -6.86 -32.71
CA LYS A 223 33.55 -7.41 -32.56
C LYS A 223 33.59 -8.90 -32.91
N ALA A 224 32.59 -9.67 -32.49
CA ALA A 224 32.47 -11.09 -32.83
C ALA A 224 32.28 -11.30 -34.34
N GLN A 225 31.47 -10.47 -34.98
CA GLN A 225 31.15 -10.57 -36.41
C GLN A 225 32.08 -9.76 -37.33
N GLN A 226 33.04 -9.01 -36.77
CA GLN A 226 33.91 -8.09 -37.52
C GLN A 226 34.58 -8.76 -38.72
N ARG A 227 35.12 -9.97 -38.52
CA ARG A 227 35.80 -10.72 -39.57
C ARG A 227 34.85 -11.15 -40.67
N PHE A 228 33.68 -11.67 -40.29
CA PHE A 228 32.65 -12.07 -41.24
C PHE A 228 32.16 -10.88 -42.08
N ILE A 229 31.91 -9.72 -41.46
CA ILE A 229 31.49 -8.51 -42.17
C ILE A 229 32.60 -8.04 -43.13
N ALA A 230 33.85 -7.99 -42.67
CA ALA A 230 34.99 -7.60 -43.50
C ALA A 230 35.18 -8.52 -44.72
N ASP A 231 35.13 -9.84 -44.50
CA ASP A 231 35.29 -10.84 -45.56
C ASP A 231 34.15 -10.72 -46.59
N ASN A 232 32.90 -10.53 -46.14
CA ASN A 232 31.74 -10.33 -47.03
C ASN A 232 31.86 -9.05 -47.85
N VAL A 233 32.25 -7.92 -47.23
CA VAL A 233 32.47 -6.67 -47.97
C VAL A 233 33.60 -6.85 -48.98
N GLY A 234 34.67 -7.56 -48.62
CA GLY A 234 35.75 -7.91 -49.55
C GLY A 234 35.24 -8.68 -50.77
N GLN A 235 34.38 -9.70 -50.58
CA GLN A 235 33.77 -10.46 -51.67
C GLN A 235 32.84 -9.59 -52.54
N ILE A 236 32.04 -8.72 -51.92
CA ILE A 236 31.15 -7.80 -52.66
C ILE A 236 31.99 -6.86 -53.54
N VAL A 237 33.10 -6.31 -53.03
CA VAL A 237 33.98 -5.44 -53.83
C VAL A 237 34.65 -6.23 -54.96
N LYS A 238 35.11 -7.45 -54.69
CA LYS A 238 35.66 -8.34 -55.73
C LYS A 238 34.65 -8.58 -56.84
N GLN A 239 33.42 -8.93 -56.48
CA GLN A 239 32.35 -9.20 -57.44
C GLN A 239 31.94 -7.94 -58.21
N ALA A 240 31.86 -6.78 -57.55
CA ALA A 240 31.57 -5.51 -58.23
C ALA A 240 32.64 -5.14 -59.28
N ILE A 241 33.91 -5.45 -59.01
CA ILE A 241 35.01 -5.24 -59.96
C ILE A 241 34.89 -6.19 -61.16
N GLU A 242 34.52 -7.46 -60.92
CA GLU A 242 34.27 -8.46 -61.97
C GLU A 242 33.06 -8.12 -62.84
N ASP A 243 31.99 -7.61 -62.22
CA ASP A 243 30.75 -7.20 -62.87
C ASP A 243 30.84 -5.81 -63.55
N THR A 244 32.03 -5.19 -63.60
CA THR A 244 32.24 -3.90 -64.26
C THR A 244 32.74 -4.09 -65.71
N PRO A 245 31.84 -4.12 -66.72
CA PRO A 245 32.20 -4.47 -68.10
C PRO A 245 33.21 -3.50 -68.72
N GLN A 246 33.23 -2.24 -68.28
CA GLN A 246 34.16 -1.22 -68.76
C GLN A 246 35.61 -1.55 -68.38
N LEU A 247 35.83 -2.09 -67.19
CA LEU A 247 37.13 -2.48 -66.69
C LEU A 247 37.61 -3.75 -67.42
N THR A 248 36.75 -4.76 -67.52
CA THR A 248 37.04 -6.01 -68.24
C THR A 248 37.34 -5.74 -69.72
N GLN A 249 36.57 -4.85 -70.37
CA GLN A 249 36.78 -4.47 -71.76
C GLN A 249 38.11 -3.72 -71.96
N LEU A 250 38.48 -2.84 -71.04
CA LEU A 250 39.76 -2.11 -71.08
C LEU A 250 40.96 -3.05 -70.86
N LEU A 251 40.85 -3.99 -69.92
CA LEU A 251 41.91 -4.95 -69.61
C LEU A 251 42.12 -5.98 -70.73
N ARG A 252 41.06 -6.35 -71.45
CA ARG A 252 41.12 -7.26 -72.61
C ARG A 252 41.90 -6.69 -73.80
N LEU A 253 42.13 -5.37 -73.85
CA LEU A 253 42.94 -4.70 -74.88
C LEU A 253 44.45 -4.85 -74.64
N ILE A 254 44.88 -5.31 -73.46
CA ILE A 254 46.29 -5.51 -73.12
C ILE A 254 46.61 -7.01 -73.25
N PRO A 255 47.26 -7.46 -74.33
CA PRO A 255 47.59 -8.87 -74.53
C PRO A 255 48.54 -9.36 -73.43
N ILE A 256 48.33 -10.60 -72.97
CA ILE A 256 49.11 -11.32 -71.94
C ILE A 256 48.95 -10.76 -70.51
N ALA A 257 48.94 -9.44 -70.31
CA ALA A 257 48.87 -8.83 -68.98
C ALA A 257 47.44 -8.51 -68.49
N GLY A 258 46.44 -8.44 -69.37
CA GLY A 258 45.06 -8.07 -69.01
C GLY A 258 44.45 -8.88 -67.88
N GLY A 259 44.48 -10.21 -67.97
CA GLY A 259 43.95 -11.09 -66.92
C GLY A 259 44.78 -11.10 -65.63
N MET A 260 46.09 -10.84 -65.72
CA MET A 260 46.94 -10.68 -64.52
C MET A 260 46.56 -9.42 -63.75
N ILE A 261 46.36 -8.30 -64.46
CA ILE A 261 45.96 -7.02 -63.88
C ILE A 261 44.55 -7.11 -63.30
N GLU A 262 43.63 -7.80 -63.96
CA GLU A 262 42.26 -8.05 -63.46
C GLU A 262 42.28 -8.77 -62.12
N ASN A 263 42.98 -9.91 -62.04
CA ASN A 263 43.15 -10.68 -60.80
C ASN A 263 43.82 -9.84 -59.69
N GLN A 264 44.82 -9.01 -60.06
CA GLN A 264 45.50 -8.13 -59.12
C GLN A 264 44.56 -7.04 -58.59
N ILE A 265 43.78 -6.38 -59.45
CA ILE A 265 42.80 -5.36 -59.06
C ILE A 265 41.71 -5.96 -58.19
N GLN A 266 41.20 -7.15 -58.52
CA GLN A 266 40.24 -7.87 -57.69
C GLN A 266 40.79 -8.17 -56.30
N SER A 267 42.03 -8.68 -56.20
CA SER A 267 42.67 -8.96 -54.91
C SER A 267 42.94 -7.69 -54.08
N ILE A 268 43.31 -6.58 -54.74
CA ILE A 268 43.49 -5.27 -54.11
C ILE A 268 42.14 -4.75 -53.63
N GLY A 269 41.10 -4.85 -54.45
CA GLY A 269 39.74 -4.44 -54.12
C GLY A 269 39.18 -5.21 -52.93
N GLN A 270 39.34 -6.52 -52.90
CA GLN A 270 38.95 -7.36 -51.76
C GLN A 270 39.65 -6.90 -50.47
N ARG A 271 40.99 -6.81 -50.48
CA ARG A 271 41.76 -6.37 -49.31
C ARG A 271 41.43 -4.94 -48.89
N LEU A 272 41.14 -4.07 -49.85
CA LEU A 272 40.72 -2.70 -49.59
C LEU A 272 39.34 -2.68 -48.91
N GLY A 273 38.39 -3.48 -49.40
CA GLY A 273 37.08 -3.65 -48.78
C GLY A 273 37.19 -4.17 -47.34
N GLU A 274 37.98 -5.21 -47.12
CA GLU A 274 38.24 -5.78 -45.79
C GLU A 274 38.86 -4.74 -44.84
N ASN A 275 39.91 -4.04 -45.27
CA ASN A 275 40.61 -3.05 -44.45
C ASN A 275 39.76 -1.81 -44.13
N ILE A 276 39.00 -1.31 -45.11
CA ILE A 276 38.08 -0.18 -44.89
C ILE A 276 37.01 -0.59 -43.87
N THR A 277 36.45 -1.79 -44.01
CA THR A 277 35.42 -2.31 -43.10
C THR A 277 35.95 -2.41 -41.68
N GLN A 278 37.17 -2.94 -41.51
CA GLN A 278 37.82 -2.99 -40.19
C GLN A 278 38.03 -1.59 -39.60
N GLY A 279 38.46 -0.62 -40.42
CA GLY A 279 38.65 0.77 -40.00
C GLY A 279 37.35 1.47 -39.59
N LEU A 280 36.21 1.11 -40.20
CA LEU A 280 34.89 1.67 -39.86
C LEU A 280 34.25 1.01 -38.64
N ILE A 281 34.48 -0.29 -38.43
CA ILE A 281 33.94 -1.04 -37.28
C ILE A 281 34.75 -0.76 -36.01
N ALA A 282 36.07 -0.56 -36.12
CA ALA A 282 36.94 -0.39 -34.96
C ALA A 282 36.51 0.73 -34.00
N PRO A 283 36.08 1.93 -34.47
CA PRO A 283 35.55 2.96 -33.59
C PRO A 283 34.25 2.58 -32.88
N LEU A 284 33.43 1.68 -33.43
CA LEU A 284 32.17 1.21 -32.82
C LEU A 284 32.41 0.11 -31.79
N THR A 285 33.49 -0.67 -31.96
CA THR A 285 33.87 -1.73 -31.01
C THR A 285 34.86 -1.25 -29.95
N ALA A 286 35.43 -0.06 -30.12
CA ALA A 286 36.28 0.59 -29.14
C ALA A 286 35.47 1.06 -27.92
N GLY A 287 36.07 0.99 -26.74
CA GLY A 287 35.45 1.41 -25.48
C GLY A 287 35.20 0.26 -24.51
N SER A 288 35.02 0.61 -23.24
CA SER A 288 34.70 -0.30 -22.13
C SER A 288 33.95 0.49 -21.05
N HIS A 289 33.40 -0.15 -20.03
CA HIS A 289 32.74 0.56 -18.92
C HIS A 289 33.59 1.66 -18.28
N ALA A 290 34.92 1.50 -18.25
CA ALA A 290 35.84 2.51 -17.69
C ALA A 290 36.16 3.66 -18.66
N GLN A 291 35.99 3.44 -19.96
CA GLN A 291 36.21 4.42 -21.03
C GLN A 291 35.12 4.25 -22.09
N PRO A 292 33.94 4.88 -21.89
CA PRO A 292 32.81 4.70 -22.78
C PRO A 292 33.14 5.23 -24.18
N ASN A 293 32.61 4.55 -25.19
CA ASN A 293 32.76 4.96 -26.58
C ASN A 293 32.15 6.35 -26.82
N GLN A 294 32.92 7.24 -27.44
CA GLN A 294 32.49 8.60 -27.76
C GLN A 294 31.26 8.65 -28.67
N ILE A 295 31.10 7.66 -29.56
CA ILE A 295 29.93 7.55 -30.45
C ILE A 295 28.67 7.24 -29.61
N TYR A 296 28.75 6.30 -28.66
CA TYR A 296 27.61 5.98 -27.80
C TYR A 296 27.29 7.12 -26.82
N MET A 297 28.30 7.83 -26.31
CA MET A 297 28.10 9.04 -25.51
C MET A 297 27.43 10.16 -26.31
N LEU A 298 27.80 10.36 -27.58
CA LEU A 298 27.16 11.35 -28.46
C LEU A 298 25.71 10.96 -28.77
N ILE A 299 25.45 9.67 -29.00
CA ILE A 299 24.09 9.14 -29.17
C ILE A 299 23.26 9.39 -27.91
N SER A 300 23.82 9.15 -26.73
CA SER A 300 23.21 9.45 -25.43
C SER A 300 22.87 10.93 -25.31
N ASP A 301 23.83 11.82 -25.53
CA ASP A 301 23.63 13.27 -25.46
C ASP A 301 22.53 13.74 -26.42
N LYS A 302 22.55 13.28 -27.68
CA LYS A 302 21.50 13.60 -28.65
C LYS A 302 20.15 13.03 -28.26
N LEU A 303 20.10 11.79 -27.79
CA LEU A 303 18.87 11.17 -27.29
C LEU A 303 18.34 11.86 -26.03
N SER A 304 19.20 12.53 -25.27
CA SER A 304 18.88 13.40 -24.13
C SER A 304 18.59 14.86 -24.52
N GLN A 305 18.64 15.24 -25.81
CA GLN A 305 18.18 16.54 -26.33
C GLN A 305 16.97 16.52 -27.31
N LEU A 306 16.69 15.39 -27.99
CA LEU A 306 15.42 15.11 -28.70
C LEU A 306 14.12 15.38 -27.92
N ASN A 307 13.33 16.36 -28.35
CA ASN A 307 11.99 16.62 -27.80
C ASN A 307 11.06 15.42 -28.03
N ILE A 308 10.50 14.86 -26.96
CA ILE A 308 9.97 13.50 -26.87
C ILE A 308 8.53 13.46 -27.35
N GLU A 309 8.28 13.34 -28.65
CA GLU A 309 7.03 12.75 -29.13
C GLU A 309 7.24 11.27 -29.51
N ASN A 310 8.04 10.54 -28.71
CA ASN A 310 8.27 9.13 -28.96
C ASN A 310 7.15 8.29 -28.32
N LYS A 311 6.07 8.10 -29.10
CA LYS A 311 4.91 7.28 -28.70
C LYS A 311 5.26 5.88 -28.20
N ALA A 312 6.35 5.27 -28.70
CA ALA A 312 6.73 3.93 -28.27
C ALA A 312 7.29 3.91 -26.84
N LEU A 313 8.07 4.94 -26.46
CA LEU A 313 8.58 5.08 -25.10
C LEU A 313 7.45 5.42 -24.12
N GLU A 314 6.53 6.30 -24.52
CA GLU A 314 5.34 6.60 -23.73
C GLU A 314 4.50 5.34 -23.49
N GLN A 315 4.26 4.52 -24.52
CA GLN A 315 3.53 3.25 -24.38
C GLN A 315 4.24 2.25 -23.45
N LEU A 316 5.58 2.18 -23.50
CA LEU A 316 6.36 1.31 -22.63
C LEU A 316 6.22 1.74 -21.15
N VAL A 317 6.40 3.03 -20.88
CA VAL A 317 6.29 3.58 -19.52
C VAL A 317 4.86 3.46 -19.01
N GLU A 318 3.86 3.73 -19.85
CA GLU A 318 2.46 3.51 -19.56
C GLU A 318 2.19 2.05 -19.15
N SER A 319 2.63 1.08 -19.95
CA SER A 319 2.49 -0.35 -19.64
C SER A 319 3.16 -0.72 -18.32
N ALA A 320 4.38 -0.22 -18.07
CA ALA A 320 5.12 -0.50 -16.84
C ALA A 320 4.42 0.08 -15.60
N VAL A 321 3.83 1.27 -15.70
CA VAL A 321 3.04 1.89 -14.63
C VAL A 321 1.78 1.06 -14.35
N TYR A 322 1.04 0.66 -15.37
CA TYR A 322 -0.15 -0.17 -15.19
C TYR A 322 0.16 -1.54 -14.59
N GLU A 323 1.24 -2.18 -15.05
CA GLU A 323 1.67 -3.47 -14.51
C GLU A 323 2.12 -3.34 -13.04
N SER A 324 2.82 -2.26 -12.70
CA SER A 324 3.21 -1.96 -11.32
C SER A 324 2.00 -1.76 -10.40
N LEU A 325 1.00 -0.97 -10.84
CA LEU A 325 -0.25 -0.78 -10.09
C LEU A 325 -1.01 -2.10 -9.90
N ALA A 326 -1.05 -2.95 -10.94
CA ALA A 326 -1.67 -4.27 -10.86
C ALA A 326 -0.93 -5.21 -9.89
N ALA A 327 0.41 -5.18 -9.89
CA ALA A 327 1.24 -5.95 -8.97
C ALA A 327 1.02 -5.52 -7.51
N ILE A 328 1.01 -4.21 -7.24
CA ILE A 328 0.72 -3.68 -5.89
C ILE A 328 -0.68 -4.10 -5.44
N ARG A 329 -1.69 -3.99 -6.32
CA ARG A 329 -3.05 -4.45 -6.01
C ARG A 329 -3.10 -5.94 -5.67
N LYS A 330 -2.34 -6.78 -6.38
CA LYS A 330 -2.28 -8.22 -6.12
C LYS A 330 -1.67 -8.51 -4.74
N GLN A 331 -0.60 -7.79 -4.39
CA GLN A 331 0.06 -7.92 -3.09
C GLN A 331 -0.86 -7.55 -1.92
N VAL A 332 -1.61 -6.45 -2.06
CA VAL A 332 -2.55 -5.96 -1.02
C VAL A 332 -3.73 -6.93 -0.82
N LYS A 333 -4.09 -7.74 -1.82
CA LYS A 333 -5.14 -8.76 -1.66
C LYS A 333 -4.70 -9.98 -0.84
N ILE A 334 -3.41 -10.12 -0.52
CA ILE A 334 -2.89 -11.22 0.28
C ILE A 334 -3.16 -10.93 1.76
N LYS A 335 -4.09 -11.69 2.35
CA LYS A 335 -4.54 -11.54 3.74
C LYS A 335 -3.51 -12.08 4.72
N GLN A 336 -2.82 -11.20 5.44
CA GLN A 336 -1.80 -11.53 6.45
C GLN A 336 -2.41 -12.21 7.67
N TRP A 337 -3.62 -11.81 8.09
CA TRP A 337 -4.28 -12.45 9.23
C TRP A 337 -4.62 -13.93 8.99
N GLN A 338 -4.85 -14.35 7.75
CA GLN A 338 -5.09 -15.77 7.42
C GLN A 338 -3.83 -16.61 7.65
N ILE A 339 -2.67 -16.06 7.29
CA ILE A 339 -1.36 -16.68 7.54
C ILE A 339 -1.06 -16.73 9.04
N GLU A 340 -1.42 -15.68 9.80
CA GLU A 340 -1.26 -15.65 11.26
C GLU A 340 -2.19 -16.65 11.96
N LEU A 341 -3.43 -16.80 11.48
CA LEU A 341 -4.38 -17.79 11.99
C LEU A 341 -3.90 -19.22 11.75
N GLU A 342 -3.44 -19.53 10.53
CA GLU A 342 -2.92 -20.85 10.18
C GLU A 342 -1.69 -21.23 11.05
N LYS A 343 -0.81 -20.26 11.34
CA LYS A 343 0.31 -20.45 12.28
C LYS A 343 -0.14 -20.68 13.71
N TYR A 344 -1.23 -20.03 14.14
CA TYR A 344 -1.77 -20.19 15.48
C TYR A 344 -2.46 -21.55 15.66
N ASP A 345 -3.16 -22.03 14.62
CA ASP A 345 -3.80 -23.34 14.61
C ASP A 345 -2.75 -24.46 14.60
N GLN A 346 -1.69 -24.34 13.78
CA GLN A 346 -0.56 -25.28 13.77
C GLN A 346 0.26 -25.33 15.06
N ALA A 347 0.17 -24.31 15.92
CA ALA A 347 0.88 -24.26 17.20
C ALA A 347 0.05 -24.78 18.38
N ASN A 348 -1.26 -25.00 18.17
CA ASN A 348 -2.18 -25.53 19.19
C ASN A 348 -2.70 -26.95 18.89
N ASP A 349 -2.38 -27.50 17.72
CA ASP A 349 -2.39 -28.95 17.43
C ASP A 349 -1.07 -29.59 17.85
#